data_AF-A2EPP1-F1
#
_entry.id   AF-A2EPP1-F1
#
_cell.length_a   1.000
_cell.length_b   1.000
_cell.length_c   1.000
_cell.angle_alpha   90.00
_cell.angle_beta   90.00
_cell.angle_gamma   90.00
#
_symmetry.space_group_name_H-M   'P 1'
#
loop_
_entity.id
_entity.type
_entity.pdbx_description
1 polymer ?
#
loop_
_entity_poly.entity_id
_entity_poly.type
_entity_poly.pdbx_seq_one_letter_code
_entity_poly.pdbx_strand_id
1 'polypeptide(L)'
;MEIFAYGTLNDYETIRKDLPKEYQFESDSIALNKLKSLTILSIMQDKIEYSFNQLKEDLGIDNTISAEDLITDLMSAGLYTGKIDELNGTFTCERVASRCVPNNQENISEIINDLKEFQSKIKNVIQ
;
A
#
# COMPACT_ATOMS: atom_id res chain seq x y z
N MET A 1 5.77 -11.42 -11.50
CA MET A 1 5.58 -9.95 -11.66
C MET A 1 4.21 -9.49 -11.16
N GLU A 2 3.15 -10.30 -11.32
CA GLU A 2 1.78 -9.93 -10.91
C GLU A 2 1.65 -9.52 -9.43
N ILE A 3 2.32 -10.24 -8.51
CA ILE A 3 2.29 -9.91 -7.08
C ILE A 3 2.79 -8.49 -6.77
N PHE A 4 3.81 -8.01 -7.50
CA PHE A 4 4.33 -6.65 -7.32
C PHE A 4 3.45 -5.60 -8.00
N ALA A 5 2.76 -5.96 -9.08
CA ALA A 5 1.90 -5.04 -9.81
C ALA A 5 0.57 -4.81 -9.08
N TYR A 6 -0.04 -5.87 -8.57
CA TYR A 6 -1.43 -5.86 -8.10
C TYR A 6 -1.61 -6.44 -6.69
N GLY A 7 -0.80 -7.43 -6.31
CA GLY A 7 -0.98 -8.17 -5.05
C GLY A 7 -0.42 -7.48 -3.81
N THR A 8 -0.73 -8.03 -2.64
CA THR A 8 -0.30 -7.57 -1.33
C THR A 8 0.60 -8.62 -0.65
N LEU A 9 1.17 -8.28 0.50
CA LEU A 9 1.90 -9.25 1.31
C LEU A 9 1.02 -10.46 1.70
N ASN A 10 -0.26 -10.24 1.97
CA ASN A 10 -1.20 -11.31 2.31
C ASN A 10 -1.45 -12.25 1.11
N ASP A 11 -1.54 -11.71 -0.10
CA ASP A 11 -1.64 -12.51 -1.33
C ASP A 11 -0.38 -13.35 -1.53
N TYR A 12 0.78 -12.78 -1.22
CA TYR A 12 2.05 -13.50 -1.26
C TYR A 12 2.10 -14.64 -0.25
N GLU A 13 1.72 -14.42 1.02
CA GLU A 13 1.70 -15.48 2.03
C GLU A 13 0.72 -16.62 1.68
N THR A 14 -0.34 -16.30 0.93
CA THR A 14 -1.28 -17.31 0.42
C THR A 14 -0.62 -18.20 -0.64
N ILE A 15 0.02 -17.62 -1.66
CA ILE A 15 0.69 -18.39 -2.72
C ILE A 15 2.01 -19.02 -2.27
N ARG A 16 2.67 -18.46 -1.24
CA ARG A 16 3.95 -18.93 -0.70
C ARG A 16 3.88 -20.38 -0.24
N LYS A 17 2.72 -20.81 0.28
CA LYS A 17 2.49 -22.19 0.74
C LYS A 17 2.65 -23.22 -0.38
N ASP A 18 2.34 -22.82 -1.61
CA ASP A 18 2.37 -23.66 -2.79
C ASP A 18 3.64 -23.44 -3.64
N LEU A 19 4.45 -22.42 -3.31
CA LEU A 19 5.69 -22.10 -4.02
C LEU A 19 6.85 -23.00 -3.56
N PRO A 20 7.65 -23.55 -4.50
CA PRO A 20 8.90 -24.23 -4.15
C PRO A 20 9.83 -23.32 -3.36
N LYS A 21 10.60 -23.88 -2.42
CA LYS A 21 11.44 -23.11 -1.48
C LYS A 21 12.40 -22.13 -2.17
N GLU A 22 12.94 -22.50 -3.33
CA GLU A 22 13.83 -21.66 -4.14
C GLU A 22 13.17 -20.40 -4.73
N TYR A 23 11.85 -20.35 -4.78
CA TYR A 23 11.07 -19.19 -5.25
C TYR A 23 10.44 -18.38 -4.11
N GLN A 24 10.65 -18.80 -2.86
CA GLN A 24 10.20 -18.04 -1.70
C GLN A 24 11.19 -16.90 -1.42
N PHE A 25 10.67 -15.74 -1.08
CA PHE A 25 11.48 -14.64 -0.59
C PHE A 25 12.07 -14.99 0.77
N GLU A 26 13.38 -14.84 0.88
CA GLU A 26 14.08 -14.84 2.17
C GLU A 26 13.56 -13.69 3.04
N SER A 27 13.55 -13.88 4.35
CA SER A 27 12.98 -12.95 5.34
C SER A 27 13.53 -11.52 5.26
N ASP A 28 14.80 -11.38 4.84
CA ASP A 28 15.50 -10.10 4.72
C ASP A 28 15.77 -9.70 3.26
N SER A 29 15.08 -10.32 2.31
CA SER A 29 15.29 -10.02 0.90
C SER A 29 14.75 -8.63 0.53
N ILE A 30 15.48 -7.94 -0.35
CA ILE A 30 15.08 -6.66 -0.94
C ILE A 30 13.70 -6.78 -1.63
N ALA A 31 13.41 -7.94 -2.21
CA ALA A 31 12.13 -8.22 -2.85
C ALA A 31 10.96 -8.22 -1.85
N LEU A 32 11.13 -8.84 -0.67
CA LEU A 32 10.12 -8.84 0.37
C LEU A 32 9.90 -7.44 0.94
N ASN A 33 10.97 -6.68 1.18
CA ASN A 33 10.87 -5.29 1.65
C ASN A 33 10.11 -4.41 0.66
N LYS A 34 10.40 -4.57 -0.65
CA LYS A 34 9.66 -3.88 -1.70
C LYS A 34 8.18 -4.27 -1.70
N LEU A 35 7.84 -5.54 -1.48
CA LEU A 35 6.45 -5.98 -1.40
C LEU A 35 5.73 -5.40 -0.17
N LYS A 36 6.41 -5.32 0.99
CA LYS A 36 5.91 -4.63 2.19
C LYS A 36 5.62 -3.17 1.88
N SER A 37 6.58 -2.43 1.28
CA SER A 37 6.38 -1.04 0.86
C SER A 37 5.18 -0.85 -0.07
N LEU A 38 5.00 -1.72 -1.07
CA LEU A 38 3.85 -1.67 -1.99
C LEU A 38 2.52 -2.00 -1.30
N THR A 39 2.55 -2.87 -0.29
CA THR A 39 1.38 -3.20 0.53
C THR A 39 0.97 -1.98 1.36
N ILE A 40 1.93 -1.28 1.96
CA ILE A 40 1.68 -0.01 2.67
C ILE A 40 1.01 1.00 1.73
N LEU A 41 1.53 1.19 0.52
CA LEU A 41 0.93 2.12 -0.46
C LEU A 41 -0.50 1.75 -0.84
N SER A 42 -0.88 0.47 -0.71
CA SER A 42 -2.26 0.02 -0.97
C SER A 42 -3.16 0.30 0.23
N ILE A 43 -2.70 0.01 1.44
CA ILE A 43 -3.45 0.30 2.68
C ILE A 43 -3.77 1.80 2.79
N MET A 44 -2.79 2.64 2.42
CA MET A 44 -2.89 4.10 2.53
C MET A 44 -3.72 4.75 1.41
N GLN A 45 -4.20 3.99 0.41
CA GLN A 45 -5.16 4.52 -0.57
C GLN A 45 -6.56 4.67 0.03
N ASP A 46 -6.93 3.78 0.95
CA ASP A 46 -8.28 3.73 1.52
C ASP A 46 -8.39 4.40 2.91
N LYS A 47 -7.25 4.66 3.56
CA LYS A 47 -7.19 5.14 4.95
C LYS A 47 -6.44 6.47 5.06
N ILE A 48 -7.06 7.42 5.75
CA ILE A 48 -6.48 8.76 6.01
C ILE A 48 -5.49 8.71 7.18
N GLU A 49 -5.71 7.85 8.18
CA GLU A 49 -4.84 7.70 9.36
C GLU A 49 -4.60 6.21 9.63
N TYR A 50 -3.37 5.87 10.05
CA TYR A 50 -2.98 4.51 10.37
C TYR A 50 -2.01 4.45 11.55
N SER A 51 -2.06 3.35 12.33
CA SER A 51 -1.13 3.13 13.46
C SER A 51 0.04 2.26 13.06
N PHE A 52 1.24 2.56 13.58
CA PHE A 52 2.42 1.70 13.39
C PHE A 52 2.24 0.31 14.01
N ASN A 53 1.44 0.16 15.06
CA ASN A 53 1.17 -1.16 15.66
C ASN A 53 0.35 -2.04 14.71
N GLN A 54 -0.72 -1.48 14.14
CA GLN A 54 -1.53 -2.17 13.13
C GLN A 54 -0.71 -2.48 11.87
N LEU A 55 0.15 -1.55 11.44
CA LEU A 55 1.03 -1.77 10.30
C LEU A 55 2.02 -2.92 10.54
N LYS A 56 2.55 -3.04 11.76
CA LYS A 56 3.44 -4.16 12.13
C LYS A 56 2.71 -5.50 12.10
N GLU A 57 1.48 -5.54 12.60
CA GLU A 57 0.62 -6.72 12.58
C GLU A 57 0.30 -7.14 11.12
N ASP A 58 -0.12 -6.20 10.28
CA ASP A 58 -0.46 -6.46 8.87
C ASP A 58 0.75 -6.92 8.04
N LEU A 59 1.95 -6.42 8.37
CA LEU A 59 3.18 -6.73 7.64
C LEU A 59 3.99 -7.88 8.26
N GLY A 60 3.57 -8.42 9.41
CA GLY A 60 4.30 -9.45 10.15
C GLY A 60 5.75 -9.05 10.45
N ILE A 61 6.00 -7.79 10.82
CA ILE A 61 7.35 -7.27 11.04
C ILE A 61 7.78 -7.48 12.49
N ASP A 62 8.62 -8.49 12.72
CA ASP A 62 9.30 -8.73 14.00
C ASP A 62 10.66 -7.99 14.03
N ASN A 63 10.61 -6.70 14.33
CA ASN A 63 11.72 -5.86 14.85
C ASN A 63 13.02 -5.63 14.04
N THR A 64 13.32 -6.31 12.93
CA THR A 64 14.60 -6.07 12.20
C THR A 64 14.55 -4.87 11.26
N ILE A 65 13.35 -4.45 10.85
CA ILE A 65 13.10 -3.25 10.04
C ILE A 65 12.03 -2.43 10.78
N SER A 66 12.28 -1.15 11.08
CA SER A 66 11.22 -0.34 11.68
C SER A 66 10.14 -0.09 10.63
N ALA A 67 8.88 -0.27 11.00
CA ALA A 67 7.77 0.16 10.17
C ALA A 67 7.87 1.67 9.83
N GLU A 68 8.48 2.44 10.74
CA GLU A 68 8.80 3.86 10.54
C GLU A 68 9.87 4.07 9.46
N ASP A 69 10.88 3.20 9.38
CA ASP A 69 11.91 3.28 8.33
C ASP A 69 11.27 3.05 6.96
N LEU A 70 10.36 2.09 6.83
CA LEU A 70 9.62 1.85 5.60
C LEU A 70 8.78 3.06 5.19
N ILE A 71 8.12 3.72 6.15
CA ILE A 71 7.37 4.97 5.87
C ILE A 71 8.32 6.10 5.48
N THR A 72 9.45 6.24 6.17
CA THR A 72 10.47 7.26 5.89
C THR A 72 11.10 7.08 4.50
N ASP A 73 11.35 5.83 4.11
CA ASP A 73 11.85 5.49 2.78
C ASP A 73 10.81 5.82 1.70
N LEU A 74 9.53 5.53 1.94
CA LEU A 74 8.44 5.88 1.02
C LEU A 74 8.26 7.40 0.89
N MET A 75 8.38 8.14 2.00
CA MET A 75 8.38 9.61 1.99
C MET A 75 9.56 10.15 1.19
N SER A 76 10.76 9.63 1.45
CA SER A 76 12.01 10.06 0.80
C SER A 76 12.00 9.75 -0.70
N ALA A 77 11.38 8.64 -1.11
CA ALA A 77 11.17 8.28 -2.50
C ALA A 77 10.05 9.09 -3.20
N GLY A 78 9.32 9.95 -2.48
CA GLY A 78 8.21 10.74 -3.01
C GLY A 78 6.96 9.92 -3.35
N LEU A 79 6.90 8.67 -2.90
CA LEU A 79 5.79 7.74 -3.10
C LEU A 79 4.68 7.94 -2.07
N TYR A 80 4.97 8.65 -1.00
CA TYR A 80 4.05 8.95 0.07
C TYR A 80 4.27 10.37 0.58
N THR A 81 3.20 11.05 0.96
CA THR A 81 3.20 12.39 1.56
C THR A 81 2.17 12.40 2.67
N GLY A 82 2.57 12.86 3.85
CA GLY A 82 1.78 12.70 5.05
C GLY A 82 2.48 13.26 6.28
N LYS A 83 1.90 13.02 7.45
CA LYS A 83 2.48 13.41 8.74
C LYS A 83 2.65 12.19 9.63
N ILE A 84 3.66 12.24 10.49
CA ILE A 84 3.90 11.23 11.53
C ILE A 84 3.60 11.89 12.87
N ASP A 85 2.78 11.23 13.67
CA ASP A 85 2.52 11.56 15.07
C ASP A 85 3.27 10.54 15.94
N GLU A 86 4.48 10.91 16.32
CA GLU A 86 5.35 10.06 17.16
C GLU A 86 4.77 9.81 18.55
N LEU A 87 3.98 10.75 19.09
CA LEU A 87 3.41 10.62 20.44
C LEU A 87 2.34 9.54 20.48
N ASN A 88 1.49 9.49 19.45
CA ASN A 88 0.41 8.52 19.33
C ASN A 88 0.82 7.25 18.58
N GLY A 89 1.99 7.24 17.93
CA GLY A 89 2.44 6.14 17.08
C GLY A 89 1.52 5.96 15.87
N THR A 90 1.06 7.06 15.29
CA THR A 90 0.19 7.08 14.09
C THR A 90 0.81 7.92 12.98
N PHE A 91 0.28 7.76 11.77
CA PHE A 91 0.68 8.53 10.60
C PHE A 91 -0.52 8.76 9.68
N THR A 92 -0.53 9.88 8.98
CA THR A 92 -1.66 10.31 8.14
C THR A 92 -1.28 10.46 6.68
N CYS A 93 -2.13 9.95 5.78
CA CYS A 93 -1.98 10.05 4.34
C CYS A 93 -2.58 11.35 3.80
N GLU A 94 -1.76 12.17 3.14
CA GLU A 94 -2.25 13.28 2.32
C GLU A 94 -2.21 12.92 0.82
N ARG A 95 -1.15 12.22 0.41
CA ARG A 95 -1.00 11.72 -0.96
C ARG A 95 -0.21 10.43 -0.95
N VAL A 96 -0.62 9.47 -1.76
CA VAL A 96 0.08 8.21 -1.97
C VAL A 96 0.19 7.92 -3.46
N ALA A 97 1.33 7.36 -3.87
CA ALA A 97 1.50 6.87 -5.22
C ALA A 97 0.70 5.58 -5.38
N SER A 98 -0.24 5.59 -6.32
CA SER A 98 -0.98 4.39 -6.71
C SER A 98 -0.09 3.41 -7.47
N ARG A 99 -0.41 2.12 -7.34
CA ARG A 99 0.26 1.04 -8.06
C ARG A 99 -0.35 0.84 -9.45
N CYS A 100 0.00 -0.27 -10.10
CA CYS A 100 -0.58 -0.63 -11.38
C CYS A 100 -2.07 -0.95 -11.24
N VAL A 101 -2.86 -0.47 -12.20
CA VAL A 101 -4.25 -0.89 -12.38
C VAL A 101 -4.25 -1.98 -13.45
N PRO A 102 -4.91 -3.13 -13.22
CA PRO A 102 -5.05 -4.15 -14.26
C PRO A 102 -5.70 -3.57 -15.52
N ASN A 103 -5.12 -3.86 -16.69
CA ASN A 103 -5.67 -3.43 -17.98
C ASN A 103 -6.84 -4.35 -18.40
N ASN A 104 -7.88 -4.43 -17.58
CA ASN A 104 -9.11 -5.13 -17.88
C ASN A 104 -10.28 -4.12 -17.92
N GLN A 105 -11.35 -4.50 -18.59
CA GLN A 105 -12.49 -3.60 -18.80
C GLN A 105 -13.18 -3.23 -17.48
N GLU A 106 -13.17 -4.13 -16.50
CA GLU A 106 -13.82 -3.95 -15.20
C GLU A 106 -13.16 -2.83 -14.39
N ASN A 107 -11.85 -2.93 -14.13
CA ASN A 107 -11.10 -1.92 -13.36
C ASN A 107 -11.04 -0.57 -14.07
N ILE A 108 -10.97 -0.55 -15.41
CA ILE A 108 -11.03 0.71 -16.17
C ILE A 108 -12.43 1.36 -16.02
N SER A 109 -13.49 0.55 -16.04
CA SER A 109 -14.86 1.06 -15.89
C SER A 109 -15.11 1.61 -14.50
N GLU A 110 -14.56 0.96 -13.46
CA GLU A 110 -14.58 1.43 -12.08
C GLU A 110 -13.98 2.83 -11.95
N ILE A 111 -12.75 3.04 -12.44
CA ILE A 111 -12.10 4.36 -12.42
C ILE A 111 -12.92 5.42 -13.16
N ILE A 112 -13.50 5.08 -14.32
CA ILE A 112 -14.35 6.01 -15.08
C ILE A 112 -15.60 6.39 -14.26
N ASN A 113 -16.18 5.44 -13.53
CA ASN A 113 -17.37 5.68 -12.72
C ASN A 113 -17.03 6.57 -11.51
N ASP A 114 -15.91 6.32 -10.83
CA ASP A 114 -15.45 7.15 -9.71
C ASP A 114 -15.22 8.60 -10.14
N LEU A 115 -14.59 8.80 -11.31
CA LEU A 115 -14.37 10.13 -11.88
C LEU A 115 -15.68 10.83 -12.24
N LYS A 116 -16.66 10.11 -12.78
CA LYS A 116 -18.00 10.65 -13.08
C LYS A 116 -18.76 11.02 -11.81
N GLU A 117 -18.71 10.17 -10.80
CA GLU A 117 -19.34 10.44 -9.50
C GLU A 117 -18.74 11.69 -8.87
N PHE A 118 -17.41 11.79 -8.85
CA PHE A 118 -16.71 12.97 -8.35
C PHE A 118 -17.09 14.24 -9.11
N GLN A 119 -17.15 14.18 -10.45
CA GLN A 119 -17.59 15.30 -11.28
C GLN A 119 -19.04 15.72 -10.94
N SER A 120 -19.93 14.75 -10.70
CA SER A 120 -21.31 15.04 -10.31
C SER A 120 -21.39 15.71 -8.94
N LYS A 121 -20.60 15.23 -7.96
CA LYS A 121 -20.53 15.82 -6.63
C LYS A 121 -20.10 17.29 -6.70
N ILE A 122 -19.07 17.60 -7.49
CA ILE A 122 -18.60 18.99 -7.67
C ILE A 122 -19.69 19.87 -8.29
N LYS A 123 -20.36 19.40 -9.35
CA LYS A 123 -21.43 20.17 -10.01
C LYS A 123 -22.57 20.51 -9.06
N ASN A 124 -22.94 19.58 -8.17
CA ASN A 124 -24.02 19.78 -7.21
C ASN A 124 -23.68 20.81 -6.12
N VAL A 125 -22.40 21.03 -5.82
CA VAL A 125 -21.95 21.99 -4.78
C VAL A 125 -21.81 23.41 -5.34
N ILE A 126 -21.57 23.54 -6.65
CA ILE A 126 -21.34 24.84 -7.32
C ILE A 126 -22.66 25.50 -7.77
N GLN A 127 -23.78 24.76 -7.81
CA GLN A 127 -25.12 25.30 -8.10
C GLN A 127 -25.76 25.97 -6.88
#